data_AF-A0A944GPT5-F1
#
_entry.id   AF-A0A944GPT5-F1
#
_cell.length_a   1.000
_cell.length_b   1.000
_cell.length_c   1.000
_cell.angle_alpha   90.00
_cell.angle_beta   90.00
_cell.angle_gamma   90.00
#
_symmetry.space_group_name_H-M   'P 1'
#
loop_
_entity.id
_entity.type
_entity.pdbx_description
1 polymer ?
#
loop_
_entity_poly.entity_id
_entity_poly.type
_entity_poly.pdbx_seq_one_letter_code
_entity_poly.pdbx_strand_id
1 'polypeptide(L)' 'MGSLHTEEGLPYAVPDHSRAQRQGAGEVVYGESKSAEQIAGIVRALREGGQPLVMATRVSAEK' A
#
# COMPACT_ATOMS: atom_id res chain seq x y z
N MET A 1 -29.14 -19.27 -8.88
CA MET A 1 -29.41 -17.98 -8.20
C MET A 1 -28.28 -17.74 -7.22
N GLY A 2 -27.16 -17.19 -7.70
CA GLY A 2 -26.03 -16.83 -6.84
C GLY A 2 -26.29 -15.46 -6.26
N SER A 3 -26.29 -15.36 -4.93
CA SER A 3 -26.45 -14.11 -4.19
C SER A 3 -25.44 -13.09 -4.70
N LEU A 4 -25.91 -11.94 -5.18
CA LEU A 4 -25.07 -10.77 -5.45
C LEU A 4 -24.58 -10.29 -4.09
N HIS A 5 -23.28 -10.49 -3.81
CA HIS A 5 -22.63 -9.88 -2.67
C HIS A 5 -22.65 -8.36 -2.92
N THR A 6 -23.54 -7.66 -2.21
CA THR A 6 -23.54 -6.19 -2.21
C THR A 6 -22.31 -5.75 -1.43
N GLU A 7 -21.28 -5.28 -2.14
CA GLU A 7 -20.12 -4.63 -1.52
C GLU A 7 -20.62 -3.44 -0.68
N GLU A 8 -20.18 -3.33 0.58
CA GLU A 8 -20.59 -2.27 1.50
C GLU A 8 -20.08 -0.89 1.02
N GLY A 9 -20.92 -0.18 0.26
CA GLY A 9 -20.66 1.17 -0.18
C GLY A 9 -20.94 2.22 0.90
N LEU A 10 -20.09 3.23 0.99
CA LEU A 10 -20.34 4.49 1.70
C LEU A 10 -21.12 5.45 0.78
N PRO A 11 -21.84 6.46 1.33
CA PRO A 11 -22.60 7.43 0.51
C PRO A 11 -21.78 8.20 -0.54
N TYR A 12 -20.45 8.19 -0.40
CA TYR A 12 -19.51 8.93 -1.25
C TYR A 12 -18.45 8.04 -1.93
N ALA A 13 -18.38 6.74 -1.62
CA ALA A 13 -17.35 5.84 -2.17
C ALA A 13 -17.68 4.37 -1.95
N VAL A 14 -17.19 3.49 -2.82
CA VAL A 14 -17.19 2.04 -2.61
C VAL A 14 -15.75 1.58 -2.36
N PRO A 15 -15.41 1.11 -1.14
CA PRO A 15 -14.09 0.59 -0.87
C PRO A 15 -13.77 -0.66 -1.71
N ASP A 16 -12.60 -0.70 -2.33
CA ASP A 16 -12.14 -1.85 -3.13
C ASP A 16 -11.44 -2.89 -2.25
N HIS A 17 -12.23 -3.76 -1.62
CA HIS A 17 -11.72 -4.84 -0.76
C HIS A 17 -11.03 -5.97 -1.55
N SER A 18 -11.33 -6.09 -2.85
CA SER A 18 -10.73 -7.08 -3.75
C SER A 18 -9.31 -6.74 -4.18
N ARG A 19 -8.77 -5.58 -3.77
CA ARG A 19 -7.43 -5.11 -4.13
C ARG A 19 -6.33 -6.13 -3.81
N ALA A 20 -6.37 -6.73 -2.62
CA ALA A 20 -5.32 -7.63 -2.15
C ALA A 20 -5.16 -8.88 -3.03
N GLN A 21 -6.28 -9.44 -3.54
CA GLN A 21 -6.23 -10.61 -4.43
C GLN A 21 -5.70 -10.26 -5.83
N ARG A 22 -5.96 -9.05 -6.32
CA ARG A 22 -5.56 -8.63 -7.68
C ARG A 22 -4.15 -8.05 -7.75
N GLN A 23 -3.69 -7.43 -6.66
CA GLN A 23 -2.47 -6.61 -6.65
C GLN A 23 -1.50 -6.99 -5.52
N GLY A 24 -1.87 -7.92 -4.65
CA GLY A 24 -1.18 -8.17 -3.38
C GLY A 24 -1.56 -7.16 -2.30
N ALA A 25 -1.19 -7.46 -1.06
CA ALA A 25 -1.21 -6.47 0.02
C ALA A 25 -0.01 -5.52 -0.18
N GLY A 26 -0.26 -4.21 -0.29
CA GLY A 26 0.83 -3.24 -0.40
C GLY A 26 1.59 -3.11 0.92
N GLU A 27 2.91 -2.96 0.85
CA GLU A 27 3.75 -2.75 2.03
C GLU A 27 3.90 -1.27 2.35
N VAL A 28 4.00 -0.94 3.64
CA VAL A 28 4.16 0.45 4.11
C VAL A 28 5.45 0.63 4.91
N VAL A 29 6.29 1.57 4.48
CA VAL A 29 7.51 1.97 5.18
C VAL A 29 7.21 3.18 6.06
N TYR A 30 7.47 3.06 7.37
CA TYR A 30 7.39 4.19 8.30
C TYR A 30 8.64 5.06 8.20
N GLY A 31 8.49 6.29 7.68
CA GLY A 31 9.61 7.17 7.30
C GLY A 31 10.08 8.18 8.36
N GLU A 32 9.30 8.45 9.41
CA GLU A 32 9.63 9.52 10.37
C GLU A 32 11.01 9.30 11.03
N SER A 33 11.30 8.07 11.43
CA SER A 33 12.58 7.67 12.06
C SER A 33 13.69 7.26 11.07
N LYS A 34 13.50 7.45 9.76
CA LYS A 34 14.44 7.01 8.72
C LYS A 34 14.96 8.17 7.88
N SER A 35 16.20 8.08 7.43
CA SER A 35 16.76 8.96 6.40
C SER A 35 16.16 8.63 5.02
N ALA A 36 16.32 9.55 4.06
CA ALA A 36 15.88 9.34 2.68
C ALA A 36 16.55 8.10 2.05
N GLU A 37 17.85 7.91 2.30
CA GLU A 37 18.63 6.77 1.81
C GLU A 37 18.14 5.45 2.41
N GLN A 38 17.80 5.44 3.70
CA GLN A 38 17.25 4.26 4.36
C GLN A 38 15.87 3.91 3.79
N ILE A 39 15.01 4.90 3.56
CA ILE A 39 13.70 4.69 2.93
C ILE A 39 13.89 4.10 1.53
N ALA A 40 14.75 4.70 0.70
CA ALA A 40 15.03 4.22 -0.65
C ALA A 40 15.59 2.79 -0.65
N GLY A 41 16.51 2.47 0.27
CA GLY A 41 17.06 1.13 0.43
C GLY A 41 16.02 0.08 0.79
N ILE A 42 15.12 0.39 1.73
CA ILE A 42 14.03 -0.51 2.12
C ILE A 42 13.07 -0.72 0.95
N VAL A 43 12.67 0.36 0.27
CA VAL A 43 11.78 0.27 -0.91
C VAL A 43 12.41 -0.59 -2.00
N ARG A 44 13.71 -0.41 -2.29
CA ARG A 44 14.42 -1.25 -3.26
C ARG A 44 14.41 -2.72 -2.84
N ALA A 45 14.78 -3.03 -1.60
CA ALA A 45 14.81 -4.40 -1.10
C ALA A 45 13.43 -5.09 -1.17
N LEU A 46 12.35 -4.38 -0.82
CA LEU A 46 10.99 -4.90 -0.92
C LEU A 46 10.59 -5.18 -2.37
N ARG A 47 10.92 -4.28 -3.30
CA ARG A 47 10.63 -4.48 -4.73
C ARG A 47 11.43 -5.64 -5.32
N GLU A 48 12.71 -5.76 -4.96
CA GLU A 48 13.56 -6.89 -5.35
C GLU A 48 13.06 -8.22 -4.75
N GLY A 49 12.47 -8.18 -3.56
CA GLY A 49 11.76 -9.30 -2.93
C GLY A 49 10.39 -9.63 -3.56
N GLY A 50 10.02 -8.98 -4.66
CA GLY A 50 8.80 -9.27 -5.41
C GLY A 50 7.57 -8.49 -4.97
N GLN A 51 7.69 -7.51 -4.07
CA GLN A 51 6.55 -6.67 -3.69
C GLN A 51 6.23 -5.64 -4.78
N PRO A 52 5.05 -5.73 -5.43
CA PRO A 52 4.71 -4.86 -6.55
C PRO A 52 4.32 -3.46 -6.10
N LEU A 53 3.87 -3.28 -4.85
CA LEU A 53 3.36 -2.03 -4.31
C LEU A 53 3.97 -1.73 -2.94
N VAL A 54 4.70 -0.62 -2.84
CA VAL A 54 5.34 -0.15 -1.60
C VAL A 54 5.09 1.36 -1.45
N MET A 55 4.68 1.81 -0.26
CA MET A 55 4.47 3.23 0.05
C MET A 55 5.26 3.64 1.28
N ALA A 56 5.97 4.76 1.24
CA ALA A 56 6.55 5.37 2.43
C ALA A 56 5.61 6.43 3.00
N THR A 57 5.42 6.45 4.33
CA THR A 57 4.56 7.42 5.02
C THR A 57 5.35 8.23 6.04
N ARG A 58 4.84 9.41 6.40
CA ARG A 58 5.50 10.35 7.33
C ARG A 58 6.92 10.72 6.88
N VAL A 59 7.08 10.87 5.56
CA VAL A 59 8.27 11.44 4.94
C VAL A 59 8.09 12.96 4.96
N SER A 60 9.05 13.69 5.52
CA SER A 60 9.02 15.16 5.51
C SER A 60 9.43 15.69 4.13
N ALA A 61 9.12 16.95 3.81
CA ALA A 61 9.39 17.51 2.49
C ALA A 61 10.89 17.65 2.18
N GLU A 62 11.73 17.69 3.21
CA GLU A 62 13.18 17.81 3.12
C GLU A 62 13.90 16.48 2.88
N LYS A 63 13.17 15.35 2.95
CA LYS A 63 13.67 14.00 2.64
C LYS A 63 13.29 13.61 1.23
#